data_AF-A0A5R8PCL5-F1
#
_entry.id   AF-A0A5R8PCL5-F1
#
_cell.length_a   1.000
_cell.length_b   1.000
_cell.length_c   1.000
_cell.angle_alpha   90.00
_cell.angle_beta   90.00
_cell.angle_gamma   90.00
#
_symmetry.space_group_name_H-M   'P 1'
#
loop_
_entity.id
_entity.type
_entity.pdbx_description
1 polymer ?
#
loop_
_entity_poly.entity_id
_entity_poly.type
_entity_poly.pdbx_seq_one_letter_code
_entity_poly.pdbx_strand_id
1 'polypeptide(L)'
;MSGDPVEESSVAVRQGFVQALQTAHTTAALMQRRGGEARSLAEHNLRMSNDAAREKRSVTEHEMRVFDAIEKAYQGRELHSAKVEEVRERIKRAGELHKRDLEYKKDQIERGEKDLDRRNTDSLLERGRRNAVHDKQIEGYKAREERAGELHKLDVEYKQLLIRIRRRAAGFSDTLTSAGEKGEAMASAAAFATAQATSDLSDTHRDAAAAFTERFAEDTGLDPSALTDDAASDSPHWEPNVAGAELLDNLTRLTEELSMAAHLDQGAAATNPDPTARGQVIDAVIAAAGADQDSADADPAADPTLDLNPDLAAEAAASSVSMLEPEP
;
A
#
# COMPACT_ATOMS: atom_id res chain seq x y z
N MET A 1 -85.13 146.15 -54.56
CA MET A 1 -84.72 145.98 -53.16
C MET A 1 -83.29 145.44 -53.19
N SER A 2 -82.33 146.29 -52.89
CA SER A 2 -80.89 146.00 -52.89
C SER A 2 -80.52 145.26 -51.61
N GLY A 3 -80.11 144.00 -51.73
CA GLY A 3 -79.44 143.27 -50.66
C GLY A 3 -78.05 143.86 -50.44
N ASP A 4 -77.68 144.03 -49.18
CA ASP A 4 -76.44 144.65 -48.75
C ASP A 4 -75.24 143.74 -49.12
N PRO A 5 -74.29 144.19 -49.97
CA PRO A 5 -73.18 143.35 -50.46
C PRO A 5 -72.24 142.86 -49.35
N VAL A 6 -72.34 143.40 -48.13
CA VAL A 6 -71.54 142.99 -46.99
C VAL A 6 -72.02 141.65 -46.41
N GLU A 7 -73.33 141.39 -46.36
CA GLU A 7 -73.84 140.12 -45.80
C GLU A 7 -73.57 138.94 -46.74
N GLU A 8 -73.71 139.11 -48.06
CA GLU A 8 -73.40 138.08 -49.06
C GLU A 8 -71.91 137.69 -49.06
N SER A 9 -71.01 138.67 -48.85
CA SER A 9 -69.58 138.41 -48.71
C SER A 9 -69.27 137.57 -47.45
N SER A 10 -69.98 137.81 -46.35
CA SER A 10 -69.77 137.08 -45.09
C SER A 10 -70.29 135.64 -45.14
N VAL A 11 -71.39 135.41 -45.87
CA VAL A 11 -71.95 134.06 -46.10
C VAL A 11 -71.05 133.28 -47.05
N ALA A 12 -70.53 133.91 -48.11
CA ALA A 12 -69.58 133.29 -49.04
C ALA A 12 -68.27 132.90 -48.36
N VAL A 13 -67.73 133.73 -47.47
CA VAL A 13 -66.51 133.40 -46.71
C VAL A 13 -66.75 132.26 -45.72
N ARG A 14 -67.90 132.22 -45.03
CA ARG A 14 -68.25 131.10 -44.13
C ARG A 14 -68.46 129.79 -44.88
N GLN A 15 -69.16 129.83 -46.03
CA GLN A 15 -69.34 128.65 -46.88
C GLN A 15 -68.01 128.17 -47.45
N GLY A 16 -67.15 129.09 -47.92
CA GLY A 16 -65.79 128.78 -48.38
C GLY A 16 -64.92 128.14 -47.29
N PHE A 17 -65.02 128.61 -46.05
CA PHE A 17 -64.27 128.06 -44.92
C PHE A 17 -64.77 126.66 -44.51
N VAL A 18 -66.08 126.43 -44.47
CA VAL A 18 -66.66 125.11 -44.17
C VAL A 18 -66.32 124.10 -45.27
N GLN A 19 -66.39 124.52 -46.53
CA GLN A 19 -66.00 123.68 -47.66
C GLN A 19 -64.48 123.39 -47.64
N ALA A 20 -63.65 124.36 -47.27
CA ALA A 20 -62.21 124.16 -47.07
C ALA A 20 -61.92 123.18 -45.92
N LEU A 21 -62.66 123.25 -44.81
CA LEU A 21 -62.52 122.32 -43.69
C LEU A 21 -62.96 120.89 -44.06
N GLN A 22 -64.07 120.74 -44.78
CA GLN A 22 -64.55 119.43 -45.24
C GLN A 22 -63.59 118.82 -46.28
N THR A 23 -63.05 119.63 -47.18
CA THR A 23 -62.04 119.16 -48.16
C THR A 23 -60.72 118.83 -47.48
N ALA A 24 -60.27 119.62 -46.51
CA ALA A 24 -59.08 119.33 -45.70
C ALA A 24 -59.24 118.03 -44.88
N HIS A 25 -60.41 117.80 -44.29
CA HIS A 25 -60.66 116.58 -43.52
C HIS A 25 -60.69 115.33 -44.41
N THR A 26 -61.32 115.41 -45.59
CA THR A 26 -61.36 114.29 -46.54
C THR A 26 -59.99 114.03 -47.16
N THR A 27 -59.19 115.06 -47.49
CA THR A 27 -57.80 114.87 -47.95
C THR A 27 -56.89 114.35 -46.85
N ALA A 28 -57.01 114.83 -45.61
CA ALA A 28 -56.26 114.29 -44.47
C ALA A 28 -56.58 112.81 -44.24
N ALA A 29 -57.86 112.42 -44.27
CA ALA A 29 -58.28 111.03 -44.14
C ALA A 29 -57.78 110.14 -45.31
N LEU A 30 -57.77 110.67 -46.54
CA LEU A 30 -57.23 109.97 -47.72
C LEU A 30 -55.72 109.78 -47.63
N MET A 31 -54.97 110.81 -47.21
CA MET A 31 -53.52 110.72 -47.04
C MET A 31 -53.13 109.79 -45.89
N GLN A 32 -53.90 109.78 -44.79
CA GLN A 32 -53.67 108.89 -43.67
C GLN A 32 -53.99 107.42 -44.01
N ARG A 33 -55.03 107.14 -44.80
CA ARG A 33 -55.33 105.78 -45.28
C ARG A 33 -54.31 105.26 -46.30
N ARG A 34 -53.86 106.10 -47.25
CA ARG A 34 -52.91 105.70 -48.29
C ARG A 34 -51.53 105.31 -47.72
N GLY A 35 -51.14 105.89 -46.58
CA GLY A 35 -49.93 105.49 -45.83
C GLY A 35 -50.10 104.20 -45.01
N GLY A 36 -51.32 103.91 -44.53
CA GLY A 36 -51.63 102.68 -43.77
C GLY A 36 -51.67 101.43 -44.64
N GLU A 37 -52.22 101.52 -45.85
CA GLU A 37 -52.27 100.42 -46.81
C GLU A 37 -50.87 100.01 -47.31
N ALA A 38 -50.01 100.99 -47.58
CA ALA A 38 -48.62 100.74 -47.96
C ALA A 38 -47.81 100.06 -46.83
N ARG A 39 -48.04 100.46 -45.57
CA ARG A 39 -47.43 99.81 -44.40
C ARG A 39 -47.94 98.38 -44.20
N SER A 40 -49.24 98.13 -44.42
CA SER A 40 -49.85 96.81 -44.33
C SER A 40 -49.28 95.84 -45.38
N LEU A 41 -49.11 96.28 -46.62
CA LEU A 41 -48.48 95.48 -47.68
C LEU A 41 -46.99 95.22 -47.39
N ALA A 42 -46.26 96.23 -46.93
CA ALA A 42 -44.85 96.07 -46.57
C ALA A 42 -44.66 95.10 -45.38
N GLU A 43 -45.52 95.18 -44.36
CA GLU A 43 -45.51 94.28 -43.22
C GLU A 43 -45.89 92.85 -43.63
N HIS A 44 -46.91 92.68 -44.47
CA HIS A 44 -47.28 91.37 -45.02
C HIS A 44 -46.11 90.74 -45.79
N ASN A 45 -45.45 91.51 -46.66
CA ASN A 45 -44.27 91.04 -47.40
C ASN A 45 -43.10 90.69 -46.46
N LEU A 46 -42.90 91.47 -45.40
CA LEU A 46 -41.89 91.17 -44.38
C LEU A 46 -42.20 89.85 -43.65
N ARG A 47 -43.46 89.63 -43.25
CA ARG A 47 -43.90 88.36 -42.62
C ARG A 47 -43.70 87.18 -43.57
N MET A 48 -44.15 87.29 -44.81
CA MET A 48 -43.93 86.26 -45.84
C MET A 48 -42.44 85.97 -46.06
N SER A 49 -41.59 87.00 -46.09
CA SER A 49 -40.14 86.81 -46.22
C SER A 49 -39.52 86.12 -45.00
N ASN A 50 -39.99 86.44 -43.79
CA ASN A 50 -39.53 85.85 -42.55
C ASN A 50 -39.98 84.39 -42.42
N ASP A 51 -41.20 84.08 -42.81
CA ASP A 51 -41.74 82.72 -42.81
C ASP A 51 -41.02 81.86 -43.85
N ALA A 52 -40.80 82.38 -45.07
CA ALA A 52 -39.98 81.69 -46.07
C ALA A 52 -38.52 81.47 -45.59
N ALA A 53 -37.93 82.42 -44.86
CA ALA A 53 -36.60 82.27 -44.28
C ALA A 53 -36.56 81.28 -43.09
N ARG A 54 -37.65 81.16 -42.33
CA ARG A 54 -37.79 80.14 -41.27
C ARG A 54 -37.95 78.76 -41.89
N GLU A 55 -38.79 78.62 -42.90
CA GLU A 55 -39.01 77.36 -43.62
C GLU A 55 -37.70 76.87 -44.24
N LYS A 56 -36.96 77.73 -44.97
CA LYS A 56 -35.64 77.40 -45.50
C LYS A 56 -34.67 76.92 -44.43
N ARG A 57 -34.59 77.60 -43.29
CA ARG A 57 -33.74 77.18 -42.16
C ARG A 57 -34.16 75.81 -41.63
N SER A 58 -35.46 75.59 -41.44
CA SER A 58 -35.98 74.31 -40.94
C SER A 58 -35.67 73.15 -41.89
N VAL A 59 -35.73 73.37 -43.21
CA VAL A 59 -35.34 72.39 -44.22
C VAL A 59 -33.85 72.11 -44.12
N THR A 60 -33.00 73.13 -44.09
CA THR A 60 -31.54 72.92 -43.97
C THR A 60 -31.16 72.22 -42.67
N GLU A 61 -31.80 72.55 -41.54
CA GLU A 61 -31.57 71.89 -40.26
C GLU A 61 -32.05 70.43 -40.27
N HIS A 62 -33.14 70.14 -40.99
CA HIS A 62 -33.61 68.78 -41.16
C HIS A 62 -32.63 67.97 -42.02
N GLU A 63 -32.20 68.51 -43.16
CA GLU A 63 -31.19 67.88 -44.03
C GLU A 63 -29.90 67.58 -43.27
N MET A 64 -29.38 68.55 -42.50
CA MET A 64 -28.18 68.35 -41.68
C MET A 64 -28.36 67.24 -40.64
N ARG A 65 -29.54 67.17 -39.98
CA ARG A 65 -29.85 66.06 -39.05
C ARG A 65 -29.93 64.71 -39.75
N VAL A 66 -30.47 64.67 -40.97
CA VAL A 66 -30.52 63.44 -41.78
C VAL A 66 -29.11 63.01 -42.17
N PHE A 67 -28.26 63.93 -42.65
CA PHE A 67 -26.87 63.63 -42.99
C PHE A 67 -26.07 63.12 -41.78
N ASP A 68 -26.18 63.77 -40.63
CA ASP A 68 -25.52 63.33 -39.39
C ASP A 68 -26.02 61.95 -38.93
N ALA A 69 -27.33 61.68 -39.03
CA ALA A 69 -27.88 60.36 -38.72
C ALA A 69 -27.39 59.27 -39.68
N ILE A 70 -27.26 59.58 -40.98
CA ILE A 70 -26.72 58.68 -41.99
C ILE A 70 -25.25 58.39 -41.70
N GLU A 71 -24.44 59.43 -41.46
CA GLU A 71 -23.00 59.28 -41.17
C GLU A 71 -22.77 58.44 -39.91
N LYS A 72 -23.51 58.72 -38.83
CA LYS A 72 -23.48 57.91 -37.60
C LYS A 72 -23.87 56.45 -37.85
N ALA A 73 -24.87 56.20 -38.70
CA ALA A 73 -25.26 54.84 -39.05
C ALA A 73 -24.16 54.11 -39.84
N TYR A 74 -23.47 54.80 -40.76
CA TYR A 74 -22.34 54.23 -41.50
C TYR A 74 -21.15 53.93 -40.57
N GLN A 75 -20.73 54.91 -39.78
CA GLN A 75 -19.65 54.72 -38.80
C GLN A 75 -19.99 53.60 -37.80
N GLY A 76 -21.24 53.53 -37.34
CA GLY A 76 -21.73 52.45 -36.49
C GLY A 76 -21.61 51.08 -37.16
N ARG A 77 -22.03 50.95 -38.43
CA ARG A 77 -21.90 49.70 -39.19
C ARG A 77 -20.44 49.27 -39.35
N GLU A 78 -19.55 50.20 -39.70
CA GLU A 78 -18.12 49.91 -39.84
C GLU A 78 -17.51 49.43 -38.52
N LEU A 79 -17.76 50.14 -37.42
CA LEU A 79 -17.29 49.75 -36.09
C LEU A 79 -17.84 48.38 -35.66
N HIS A 80 -19.12 48.11 -35.91
CA HIS A 80 -19.70 46.80 -35.60
C HIS A 80 -19.10 45.70 -36.46
N SER A 81 -18.86 45.93 -37.75
CA SER A 81 -18.22 44.96 -38.63
C SER A 81 -16.79 44.64 -38.17
N ALA A 82 -15.99 45.66 -37.83
CA ALA A 82 -14.65 45.49 -37.29
C ALA A 82 -14.64 44.73 -35.96
N LYS A 83 -15.59 45.00 -35.06
CA LYS A 83 -15.75 44.24 -33.80
C LYS A 83 -16.09 42.78 -34.05
N VAL A 84 -16.96 42.49 -35.01
CA VAL A 84 -17.33 41.11 -35.37
C VAL A 84 -16.11 40.38 -35.93
N GLU A 85 -15.31 41.02 -36.77
CA GLU A 85 -14.06 40.45 -37.29
C GLU A 85 -13.03 40.20 -36.19
N GLU A 86 -12.83 41.15 -35.28
CA GLU A 86 -11.95 41.00 -34.12
C GLU A 86 -12.37 39.80 -33.27
N VAL A 87 -13.67 39.69 -32.96
CA VAL A 87 -14.21 38.58 -32.16
C VAL A 87 -14.01 37.24 -32.89
N ARG A 88 -14.25 37.19 -34.22
CA ARG A 88 -13.99 35.98 -35.03
C ARG A 88 -12.52 35.58 -34.98
N GLU A 89 -11.60 36.53 -35.13
CA GLU A 89 -10.17 36.27 -35.07
C GLU A 89 -9.71 35.84 -33.67
N ARG A 90 -10.31 36.41 -32.62
CA ARG A 90 -10.06 35.97 -31.24
C ARG A 90 -10.54 34.54 -31.01
N ILE A 91 -11.71 34.18 -31.51
CA ILE A 91 -12.24 32.81 -31.42
C ILE A 91 -11.34 31.83 -32.18
N LYS A 92 -10.90 32.17 -33.39
CA LYS A 92 -9.96 31.34 -34.16
C LYS A 92 -8.65 31.12 -33.39
N ARG A 93 -8.02 32.20 -32.92
CA ARG A 93 -6.78 32.14 -32.13
C ARG A 93 -6.94 31.32 -30.85
N ALA A 94 -8.04 31.52 -30.12
CA ALA A 94 -8.35 30.73 -28.93
C ALA A 94 -8.56 29.25 -29.25
N GLY A 95 -9.24 28.93 -30.35
CA GLY A 95 -9.42 27.56 -30.83
C GLY A 95 -8.11 26.88 -31.22
N GLU A 96 -7.20 27.59 -31.89
CA GLU A 96 -5.87 27.07 -32.24
C GLU A 96 -5.00 26.84 -31.00
N LEU A 97 -4.98 27.77 -30.06
CA LEU A 97 -4.28 27.59 -28.78
C LEU A 97 -4.82 26.39 -28.02
N HIS A 98 -6.15 26.26 -27.95
CA HIS A 98 -6.78 25.13 -27.28
C HIS A 98 -6.42 23.79 -27.94
N LYS A 99 -6.36 23.72 -29.28
CA LYS A 99 -5.90 22.52 -29.99
C LYS A 99 -4.46 22.15 -29.65
N ARG A 100 -3.55 23.13 -29.64
CA ARG A 100 -2.14 22.92 -29.26
C ARG A 100 -2.02 22.46 -27.80
N ASP A 101 -2.80 23.04 -26.90
CA ASP A 101 -2.83 22.61 -25.49
C ASP A 101 -3.34 21.18 -25.35
N LEU A 102 -4.36 20.78 -26.13
CA LEU A 102 -4.86 19.41 -26.15
C LEU A 102 -3.81 18.43 -26.69
N GLU A 103 -3.12 18.78 -27.77
CA GLU A 103 -2.01 17.98 -28.32
C GLU A 103 -0.88 17.82 -27.30
N TYR A 104 -0.43 18.92 -26.68
CA TYR A 104 0.59 18.88 -25.64
C TYR A 104 0.20 17.97 -24.46
N LYS A 105 -1.05 18.07 -24.00
CA LYS A 105 -1.55 17.22 -22.91
C LYS A 105 -1.64 15.75 -23.33
N LYS A 106 -2.03 15.45 -24.56
CA LYS A 106 -2.03 14.08 -25.09
C LYS A 106 -0.63 13.51 -25.11
N ASP A 107 0.35 14.25 -25.62
CA ASP A 107 1.76 13.82 -25.64
C ASP A 107 2.31 13.62 -24.22
N GLN A 108 1.89 14.46 -23.26
CA GLN A 108 2.25 14.29 -21.85
C GLN A 108 1.67 13.01 -21.26
N ILE A 109 0.41 12.71 -21.54
CA ILE A 109 -0.26 11.47 -21.09
C ILE A 109 0.44 10.27 -21.72
N GLU A 110 0.69 10.27 -23.02
CA GLU A 110 1.35 9.15 -23.72
C GLU A 110 2.76 8.90 -23.17
N ARG A 111 3.53 9.95 -22.87
CA ARG A 111 4.83 9.79 -22.17
C ARG A 111 4.67 9.22 -20.77
N GLY A 112 3.64 9.64 -20.04
CA GLY A 112 3.32 9.13 -18.72
C GLY A 112 2.95 7.64 -18.75
N GLU A 113 2.12 7.22 -19.70
CA GLU A 113 1.72 5.83 -19.91
C GLU A 113 2.93 4.95 -20.25
N LYS A 114 3.80 5.40 -21.18
CA LYS A 114 5.04 4.68 -21.52
C LYS A 114 5.98 4.52 -20.32
N ASP A 115 6.14 5.55 -19.49
CA ASP A 115 6.97 5.44 -18.29
C ASP A 115 6.33 4.52 -17.24
N LEU A 116 4.99 4.54 -17.12
CA LEU A 116 4.25 3.64 -16.23
C LEU A 116 4.39 2.19 -16.67
N ASP A 117 4.26 1.90 -17.96
CA ASP A 117 4.47 0.55 -18.52
C ASP A 117 5.91 0.06 -18.31
N ARG A 118 6.89 0.95 -18.50
CA ARG A 118 8.29 0.65 -18.19
C ARG A 118 8.48 0.30 -16.72
N ARG A 119 7.94 1.10 -15.79
CA ARG A 119 8.03 0.80 -14.35
C ARG A 119 7.33 -0.49 -13.96
N ASN A 120 6.20 -0.79 -14.58
CA ASN A 120 5.46 -2.03 -14.33
C ASN A 120 6.25 -3.25 -14.79
N THR A 121 6.83 -3.19 -15.99
CA THR A 121 7.69 -4.26 -16.51
C THR A 121 8.96 -4.43 -15.67
N ASP A 122 9.64 -3.33 -15.32
CA ASP A 122 10.79 -3.34 -14.41
C ASP A 122 10.42 -3.96 -13.05
N SER A 123 9.27 -3.59 -12.48
CA SER A 123 8.79 -4.13 -11.21
C SER A 123 8.51 -5.62 -11.27
N LEU A 124 7.94 -6.12 -12.38
CA LEU A 124 7.71 -7.55 -12.57
C LEU A 124 9.03 -8.32 -12.69
N LEU A 125 10.00 -7.78 -13.43
CA LEU A 125 11.34 -8.37 -13.55
C LEU A 125 12.08 -8.39 -12.21
N GLU A 126 12.00 -7.31 -11.42
CA GLU A 126 12.59 -7.27 -10.08
C GLU A 126 11.96 -8.29 -9.14
N ARG A 127 10.62 -8.43 -9.15
CA ARG A 127 9.93 -9.45 -8.36
C ARG A 127 10.37 -10.85 -8.76
N GLY A 128 10.44 -11.13 -10.07
CA GLY A 128 10.93 -12.41 -10.58
C GLY A 128 12.36 -12.70 -10.13
N ARG A 129 13.27 -11.71 -10.21
CA ARG A 129 14.65 -11.85 -9.73
C ARG A 129 14.72 -12.08 -8.22
N ARG A 130 13.95 -11.34 -7.42
CA ARG A 130 13.91 -11.51 -5.96
C ARG A 130 13.40 -12.89 -5.57
N ASN A 131 12.33 -13.36 -6.22
CA ASN A 131 11.80 -14.71 -6.00
C ASN A 131 12.86 -15.76 -6.34
N ALA A 132 13.52 -15.67 -7.50
CA ALA A 132 14.56 -16.61 -7.88
C ALA A 132 15.77 -16.61 -6.91
N VAL A 133 16.12 -15.47 -6.31
CA VAL A 133 17.16 -15.40 -5.27
C VAL A 133 16.66 -16.05 -3.98
N HIS A 134 15.43 -15.77 -3.57
CA HIS A 134 14.81 -16.34 -2.38
C HIS A 134 14.70 -17.87 -2.47
N ASP A 135 14.27 -18.40 -3.62
CA ASP A 135 14.17 -19.85 -3.84
C ASP A 135 15.54 -20.52 -3.72
N LYS A 136 16.58 -19.93 -4.33
CA LYS A 136 17.97 -20.41 -4.18
C LYS A 136 18.47 -20.34 -2.74
N GLN A 137 18.03 -19.33 -1.97
CA GLN A 137 18.37 -19.26 -0.55
C GLN A 137 17.70 -20.38 0.24
N ILE A 138 16.41 -20.63 0.00
CA ILE A 138 15.67 -21.75 0.62
C ILE A 138 16.36 -23.07 0.28
N GLU A 139 16.67 -23.33 -0.99
CA GLU A 139 17.41 -24.53 -1.42
C GLU A 139 18.75 -24.65 -0.69
N GLY A 140 19.49 -23.54 -0.56
CA GLY A 140 20.74 -23.51 0.19
C GLY A 140 20.59 -23.78 1.69
N TYR A 141 19.49 -23.37 2.32
CA TYR A 141 19.18 -23.72 3.71
C TYR A 141 18.81 -25.19 3.85
N LYS A 142 17.95 -25.73 2.97
CA LYS A 142 17.60 -27.16 2.95
C LYS A 142 18.83 -28.04 2.78
N ALA A 143 19.71 -27.73 1.84
CA ALA A 143 20.95 -28.48 1.62
C ALA A 143 21.95 -28.35 2.79
N ARG A 144 21.86 -27.31 3.63
CA ARG A 144 22.65 -27.23 4.88
C ARG A 144 22.04 -28.10 5.96
N GLU A 145 20.72 -28.10 6.09
CA GLU A 145 19.98 -28.92 7.04
C GLU A 145 20.18 -30.41 6.75
N GLU A 146 20.05 -30.84 5.49
CA GLU A 146 20.30 -32.21 5.05
C GLU A 146 21.72 -32.67 5.42
N ARG A 147 22.75 -31.86 5.10
CA ARG A 147 24.13 -32.15 5.48
C ARG A 147 24.35 -32.19 6.99
N ALA A 148 23.68 -31.33 7.75
CA ALA A 148 23.75 -31.35 9.21
C ALA A 148 23.13 -32.64 9.76
N GLY A 149 22.01 -33.09 9.20
CA GLY A 149 21.39 -34.37 9.53
C GLY A 149 22.29 -35.56 9.19
N GLU A 150 22.94 -35.57 8.02
CA GLU A 150 23.93 -36.60 7.64
C GLU A 150 25.13 -36.61 8.59
N LEU A 151 25.70 -35.45 8.91
CA LEU A 151 26.80 -35.33 9.87
C LEU A 151 26.40 -35.82 11.26
N HIS A 152 25.18 -35.51 11.70
CA HIS A 152 24.68 -35.97 12.99
C HIS A 152 24.51 -37.50 13.01
N LYS A 153 23.95 -38.11 11.96
CA LYS A 153 23.86 -39.57 11.84
C LYS A 153 25.25 -40.23 11.90
N LEU A 154 26.22 -39.66 11.20
CA LEU A 154 27.60 -40.17 11.21
C LEU A 154 28.26 -40.03 12.58
N ASP A 155 28.01 -38.94 13.32
CA ASP A 155 28.48 -38.76 14.70
C ASP A 155 27.85 -39.79 15.66
N VAL A 156 26.55 -40.07 15.51
CA VAL A 156 25.85 -41.12 16.27
C VAL A 156 26.45 -42.49 15.95
N GLU A 157 26.61 -42.86 14.68
CA GLU A 157 27.22 -44.13 14.27
C GLU A 157 28.65 -44.27 14.80
N TYR A 158 29.45 -43.21 14.73
CA TYR A 158 30.81 -43.19 15.24
C TYR A 158 30.85 -43.41 16.76
N LYS A 159 29.99 -42.72 17.52
CA LYS A 159 29.87 -42.89 18.97
C LYS A 159 29.36 -44.26 19.35
N GLN A 160 28.38 -44.80 18.62
CA GLN A 160 27.92 -46.18 18.82
C GLN A 160 29.03 -47.21 18.59
N LEU A 161 29.87 -47.01 17.57
CA LEU A 161 31.05 -47.85 17.32
C LEU A 161 32.08 -47.73 18.45
N LEU A 162 32.35 -46.52 18.94
CA LEU A 162 33.24 -46.31 20.09
C LEU A 162 32.71 -47.02 21.34
N ILE A 163 31.42 -46.84 21.67
CA ILE A 163 30.76 -47.53 22.77
C ILE A 163 30.90 -49.04 22.59
N ARG A 164 30.71 -49.59 21.38
CA ARG A 164 30.84 -51.02 21.12
C ARG A 164 32.29 -51.51 21.31
N ILE A 165 33.28 -50.75 20.85
CA ILE A 165 34.70 -51.08 21.01
C ILE A 165 35.08 -51.05 22.50
N ARG A 166 34.68 -50.00 23.23
CA ARG A 166 34.93 -49.89 24.68
C ARG A 166 34.18 -50.96 25.45
N ARG A 167 32.95 -51.27 25.05
CA ARG A 167 32.19 -52.40 25.59
C ARG A 167 33.00 -53.69 25.45
N ARG A 168 33.47 -54.00 24.24
CA ARG A 168 34.32 -55.17 23.99
C ARG A 168 35.64 -55.14 24.77
N ALA A 169 36.30 -53.99 24.88
CA ALA A 169 37.60 -53.85 25.55
C ALA A 169 37.50 -54.05 27.07
N ALA A 170 36.44 -53.55 27.69
CA ALA A 170 36.12 -53.81 29.09
C ALA A 170 35.50 -55.20 29.33
N GLY A 171 35.50 -56.06 28.31
CA GLY A 171 35.04 -57.44 28.42
C GLY A 171 33.55 -57.65 28.18
N PHE A 172 32.75 -56.59 28.01
CA PHE A 172 31.28 -56.59 27.90
C PHE A 172 30.68 -57.19 26.62
N SER A 173 31.40 -58.04 25.87
CA SER A 173 30.77 -58.83 24.81
C SER A 173 29.90 -59.93 25.41
N ASP A 174 28.79 -60.31 24.74
CA ASP A 174 27.71 -61.23 25.16
C ASP A 174 28.13 -62.64 25.65
N THR A 175 29.42 -62.89 25.78
CA THR A 175 30.01 -64.12 26.31
C THR A 175 30.34 -64.04 27.81
N LEU A 176 29.97 -62.98 28.54
CA LEU A 176 30.38 -62.83 29.95
C LEU A 176 29.60 -63.67 30.95
N THR A 177 28.31 -63.93 30.74
CA THR A 177 27.52 -64.77 31.66
C THR A 177 27.98 -66.23 31.68
N SER A 178 28.80 -66.64 30.69
CA SER A 178 29.43 -67.96 30.65
C SER A 178 30.86 -68.01 31.23
N ALA A 179 31.40 -66.89 31.72
CA ALA A 179 32.80 -66.75 32.15
C ALA A 179 33.06 -66.86 33.67
N GLY A 180 32.04 -67.18 34.49
CA GLY A 180 32.15 -67.32 35.96
C GLY A 180 32.16 -65.98 36.72
N GLU A 181 32.70 -65.95 37.95
CA GLU A 181 32.70 -64.78 38.86
C GLU A 181 33.24 -63.48 38.22
N LYS A 182 34.21 -63.58 37.30
CA LYS A 182 34.74 -62.42 36.55
C LYS A 182 33.72 -61.83 35.57
N GLY A 183 32.84 -62.67 35.05
CA GLY A 183 31.73 -62.28 34.18
C GLY A 183 30.63 -61.53 34.92
N GLU A 184 30.32 -61.96 36.14
CA GLU A 184 29.35 -61.30 37.03
C GLU A 184 29.86 -59.93 37.49
N ALA A 185 31.13 -59.85 37.92
CA ALA A 185 31.75 -58.59 38.29
C ALA A 185 31.75 -57.57 37.13
N MET A 186 31.96 -58.02 35.90
CA MET A 186 31.82 -57.17 34.72
C MET A 186 30.34 -56.83 34.45
N ALA A 187 29.40 -57.78 34.49
CA ALA A 187 27.98 -57.46 34.29
C ALA A 187 27.47 -56.37 35.25
N SER A 188 27.86 -56.44 36.52
CA SER A 188 27.56 -55.40 37.52
C SER A 188 28.25 -54.07 37.23
N ALA A 189 29.46 -54.10 36.66
CA ALA A 189 30.18 -52.91 36.20
C ALA A 189 29.47 -52.19 35.03
N ALA A 190 28.88 -52.94 34.09
CA ALA A 190 28.09 -52.37 33.00
C ALA A 190 26.80 -51.73 33.52
N ALA A 191 26.08 -52.43 34.40
CA ALA A 191 24.87 -51.91 35.02
C ALA A 191 25.16 -50.61 35.79
N PHE A 192 26.25 -50.60 36.57
CA PHE A 192 26.76 -49.39 37.24
C PHE A 192 27.04 -48.26 36.24
N ALA A 193 27.79 -48.53 35.16
CA ALA A 193 28.14 -47.51 34.19
C ALA A 193 26.90 -46.91 33.48
N THR A 194 25.92 -47.74 33.15
CA THR A 194 24.66 -47.28 32.53
C THR A 194 23.79 -46.47 33.48
N ALA A 195 23.70 -46.88 34.75
CA ALA A 195 22.93 -46.16 35.76
C ALA A 195 23.58 -44.81 36.08
N GLN A 196 24.91 -44.77 36.22
CA GLN A 196 25.65 -43.55 36.48
C GLN A 196 25.56 -42.55 35.32
N ALA A 197 25.65 -43.02 34.07
CA ALA A 197 25.52 -42.21 32.87
C ALA A 197 24.14 -41.54 32.71
N THR A 198 23.09 -42.10 33.34
CA THR A 198 21.71 -41.59 33.25
C THR A 198 21.27 -40.82 34.49
N SER A 199 22.08 -40.79 35.56
CA SER A 199 21.75 -40.23 36.87
C SER A 199 21.27 -38.77 36.86
N ASP A 200 21.77 -37.96 35.91
CA ASP A 200 21.44 -36.54 35.81
C ASP A 200 20.12 -36.26 35.05
N LEU A 201 19.50 -37.28 34.45
CA LEU A 201 18.31 -37.13 33.60
C LEU A 201 17.02 -36.96 34.40
N SER A 202 16.89 -37.63 35.55
CA SER A 202 15.73 -37.52 36.44
C SER A 202 16.04 -38.01 37.85
N ASP A 203 15.19 -37.65 38.81
CA ASP A 203 15.31 -38.13 40.19
C ASP A 203 15.25 -39.67 40.28
N THR A 204 14.43 -40.32 39.43
CA THR A 204 14.35 -41.79 39.38
C THR A 204 15.63 -42.43 38.84
N HIS A 205 16.32 -41.79 37.90
CA HIS A 205 17.62 -42.26 37.41
C HIS A 205 18.71 -42.06 38.46
N ARG A 206 18.64 -40.99 39.24
CA ARG A 206 19.57 -40.74 40.36
C ARG A 206 19.43 -41.78 41.46
N ASP A 207 18.20 -42.14 41.82
CA ASP A 207 17.93 -43.20 42.80
C ASP A 207 18.42 -44.57 42.29
N ALA A 208 18.24 -44.86 41.00
CA ALA A 208 18.76 -46.08 40.38
C ALA A 208 20.29 -46.11 40.38
N ALA A 209 20.96 -45.00 40.05
CA ALA A 209 22.41 -44.89 40.10
C ALA A 209 22.98 -45.16 41.50
N ALA A 210 22.34 -44.62 42.54
CA ALA A 210 22.72 -44.88 43.93
C ALA A 210 22.59 -46.38 44.27
N ALA A 211 21.46 -47.01 43.91
CA ALA A 211 21.23 -48.43 44.15
C ALA A 211 22.24 -49.35 43.43
N PHE A 212 22.61 -49.01 42.18
CA PHE A 212 23.63 -49.76 41.44
C PHE A 212 25.06 -49.50 41.94
N THR A 213 25.33 -48.35 42.58
CA THR A 213 26.61 -48.07 43.23
C THR A 213 26.84 -49.01 44.42
N GLU A 214 25.83 -49.17 45.27
CA GLU A 214 25.87 -50.10 46.41
C GLU A 214 26.08 -51.54 45.95
N ARG A 215 25.30 -51.98 44.97
CA ARG A 215 25.38 -53.34 44.41
C ARG A 215 26.72 -53.63 43.72
N PHE A 216 27.29 -52.66 43.00
CA PHE A 216 28.59 -52.82 42.35
C PHE A 216 29.73 -53.00 43.37
N ALA A 217 29.70 -52.27 44.47
CA ALA A 217 30.68 -52.41 45.55
C ALA A 217 30.57 -53.80 46.23
N GLU A 218 29.36 -54.32 46.39
CA GLU A 218 29.12 -55.68 46.90
C GLU A 218 29.60 -56.78 45.94
N ASP A 219 29.29 -56.65 44.64
CA ASP A 219 29.57 -57.68 43.64
C ASP A 219 31.05 -57.73 43.21
N THR A 220 31.75 -56.59 43.18
CA THR A 220 33.14 -56.50 42.71
C THR A 220 34.16 -56.35 43.83
N GLY A 221 33.71 -55.98 45.04
CA GLY A 221 34.59 -55.59 46.14
C GLY A 221 35.35 -54.28 45.89
N LEU A 222 34.98 -53.53 44.84
CA LEU A 222 35.59 -52.26 44.45
C LEU A 222 34.61 -51.12 44.76
N ASP A 223 35.02 -50.17 45.60
CA ASP A 223 34.25 -48.94 45.78
C ASP A 223 34.67 -47.90 44.72
N PRO A 224 33.79 -47.57 43.76
CA PRO A 224 34.11 -46.58 42.72
C PRO A 224 34.21 -45.16 43.29
N SER A 225 33.56 -44.89 44.43
CA SER A 225 33.61 -43.61 45.14
C SER A 225 35.02 -43.32 45.67
N ALA A 226 35.74 -44.38 46.06
CA ALA A 226 37.10 -44.29 46.58
C ALA A 226 38.13 -43.76 45.57
N LEU A 227 37.86 -43.83 44.25
CA LEU A 227 38.74 -43.28 43.22
C LEU A 227 38.47 -41.79 42.92
N THR A 228 37.26 -41.32 43.21
CA THR A 228 36.85 -39.93 42.97
C THR A 228 37.18 -39.02 44.15
N ASP A 229 37.30 -39.59 45.35
CA ASP A 229 37.55 -38.86 46.61
C ASP A 229 39.02 -38.95 47.10
N ASP A 230 39.92 -39.55 46.31
CA ASP A 230 41.34 -39.76 46.66
C ASP A 230 42.23 -38.49 46.57
N ALA A 231 41.64 -37.31 46.83
CA ALA A 231 42.39 -36.09 47.06
C ALA A 231 42.47 -35.69 48.54
N ALA A 232 41.80 -36.41 49.47
CA ALA A 232 41.66 -35.89 50.84
C ALA A 232 41.56 -36.88 52.03
N SER A 233 41.79 -38.20 51.89
CA SER A 233 41.69 -39.08 53.08
C SER A 233 42.72 -40.21 53.15
N ASP A 234 43.45 -40.22 54.26
CA ASP A 234 44.49 -41.15 54.70
C ASP A 234 43.87 -42.52 55.11
N SER A 235 43.35 -43.26 54.14
CA SER A 235 42.80 -44.62 54.28
C SER A 235 43.74 -45.67 53.67
N PRO A 236 43.71 -46.93 54.14
CA PRO A 236 44.74 -47.93 53.84
C PRO A 236 44.89 -48.16 52.33
N HIS A 237 46.15 -48.08 51.87
CA HIS A 237 46.58 -48.20 50.49
C HIS A 237 46.09 -49.52 49.87
N TRP A 238 44.93 -49.49 49.24
CA TRP A 238 44.48 -50.53 48.34
C TRP A 238 45.18 -50.30 47.02
N GLU A 239 46.14 -51.16 46.65
CA GLU A 239 46.72 -51.16 45.31
C GLU A 239 45.74 -51.89 44.37
N PRO A 240 45.13 -51.21 43.39
CA PRO A 240 44.37 -51.91 42.38
C PRO A 240 45.32 -52.85 41.63
N ASN A 241 44.95 -54.12 41.50
CA ASN A 241 45.54 -55.00 40.50
C ASN A 241 45.51 -54.27 39.14
N VAL A 242 46.55 -54.39 38.31
CA VAL A 242 46.64 -53.77 36.96
C VAL A 242 45.35 -54.02 36.15
N ALA A 243 44.75 -55.20 36.28
CA ALA A 243 43.47 -55.53 35.65
C ALA A 243 42.26 -54.75 36.19
N GLY A 244 42.25 -54.39 37.48
CA GLY A 244 41.23 -53.56 38.12
C GLY A 244 41.37 -52.08 37.76
N ALA A 245 42.61 -51.57 37.65
CA ALA A 245 42.86 -50.19 37.19
C ALA A 245 42.43 -49.99 35.72
N GLU A 246 42.73 -50.96 34.84
CA GLU A 246 42.27 -50.93 33.44
C GLU A 246 40.75 -51.05 33.32
N LEU A 247 40.10 -51.86 34.16
CA LEU A 247 38.64 -51.96 34.22
C LEU A 247 38.02 -50.62 34.63
N LEU A 248 38.58 -49.96 35.64
CA LEU A 248 38.09 -48.67 36.14
C LEU A 248 38.30 -47.55 35.10
N ASP A 249 39.45 -47.44 34.44
CA ASP A 249 39.67 -46.47 33.35
C ASP A 249 38.72 -46.69 32.16
N ASN A 250 38.47 -47.96 31.79
CA ASN A 250 37.51 -48.27 30.74
C ASN A 250 36.06 -47.99 31.16
N LEU A 251 35.71 -48.17 32.44
CA LEU A 251 34.40 -47.85 33.00
C LEU A 251 34.15 -46.35 33.00
N THR A 252 35.10 -45.54 33.49
CA THR A 252 34.99 -44.07 33.49
C THR A 252 34.85 -43.53 32.07
N ARG A 253 35.57 -44.12 31.12
CA ARG A 253 35.44 -43.78 29.70
C ARG A 253 34.12 -44.22 29.08
N LEU A 254 33.55 -45.35 29.52
CA LEU A 254 32.25 -45.83 29.05
C LEU A 254 31.10 -45.01 29.63
N THR A 255 31.16 -44.62 30.90
CA THR A 255 30.17 -43.74 31.54
C THR A 255 30.11 -42.38 30.86
N GLU A 256 31.25 -41.78 30.53
CA GLU A 256 31.32 -40.51 29.80
C GLU A 256 30.69 -40.60 28.40
N GLU A 257 30.98 -41.66 27.64
CA GLU A 257 30.40 -41.84 26.29
C GLU A 257 28.90 -42.17 26.33
N LEU A 258 28.46 -42.98 27.29
CA LEU A 258 27.04 -43.29 27.49
C LEU A 258 26.26 -42.07 27.97
N SER A 259 26.84 -41.24 28.84
CA SER A 259 26.26 -39.96 29.26
C SER A 259 26.06 -39.05 28.05
N MET A 260 27.10 -38.91 27.22
CA MET A 260 27.02 -38.09 26.01
C MET A 260 25.99 -38.63 25.01
N ALA A 261 25.91 -39.96 24.82
CA ALA A 261 24.92 -40.60 23.96
C ALA A 261 23.49 -40.39 24.49
N ALA A 262 23.27 -40.59 25.79
CA ALA A 262 21.96 -40.40 26.43
C ALA A 262 21.45 -38.94 26.30
N HIS A 263 22.35 -37.96 26.46
CA HIS A 263 22.00 -36.56 26.26
C HIS A 263 21.74 -36.20 24.77
N LEU A 264 22.42 -36.85 23.83
CA LEU A 264 22.16 -36.67 22.39
C LEU A 264 20.81 -37.26 21.98
N ASP A 265 20.46 -38.46 22.45
CA ASP A 265 19.17 -39.10 22.17
C ASP A 265 17.99 -38.31 22.75
N GLN A 266 18.14 -37.77 23.97
CA GLN A 266 17.12 -36.90 24.56
C GLN A 266 16.95 -35.59 23.80
N GLY A 267 18.05 -35.02 23.29
CA GLY A 267 18.03 -33.84 22.42
C GLY A 267 17.31 -34.08 21.10
N ALA A 268 17.46 -35.27 20.51
CA ALA A 268 16.75 -35.67 19.28
C ALA A 268 15.24 -35.89 19.53
N ALA A 269 14.86 -36.55 20.63
CA ALA A 269 13.45 -36.78 20.99
C ALA A 269 12.69 -35.48 21.30
N ALA A 270 13.35 -34.45 21.83
CA ALA A 270 12.74 -33.14 22.07
C ALA A 270 12.37 -32.38 20.79
N THR A 271 12.96 -32.74 19.64
CA THR A 271 12.68 -32.10 18.34
C THR A 271 11.52 -32.74 17.56
N ASN A 272 10.96 -33.87 18.02
CA ASN A 272 9.76 -34.48 17.43
C ASN A 272 8.98 -35.30 18.47
N PRO A 273 8.05 -34.71 19.24
CA PRO A 273 7.33 -35.43 20.28
C PRO A 273 6.14 -36.17 19.65
N ASP A 274 6.27 -37.48 19.44
CA ASP A 274 5.10 -38.35 19.35
C ASP A 274 4.72 -38.76 20.78
N PRO A 275 3.46 -38.60 21.23
CA PRO A 275 3.11 -38.69 22.64
C PRO A 275 2.98 -40.16 23.06
N THR A 276 4.10 -40.81 23.36
CA THR A 276 4.08 -42.07 24.10
C THR A 276 4.06 -41.78 25.60
N ALA A 277 3.13 -42.43 26.30
CA ALA A 277 2.82 -42.16 27.69
C ALA A 277 4.03 -42.35 28.62
N ARG A 278 4.16 -41.43 29.59
CA ARG A 278 5.13 -41.48 30.70
C ARG A 278 5.08 -42.86 31.38
N GLY A 279 6.14 -43.64 31.20
CA GLY A 279 6.35 -44.92 31.89
C GLY A 279 6.96 -46.03 31.02
N GLN A 280 6.86 -45.97 29.68
CA GLN A 280 7.29 -47.08 28.81
C GLN A 280 8.76 -47.03 28.34
N VAL A 281 9.50 -45.95 28.61
CA VAL A 281 10.90 -45.80 28.15
C VAL A 281 11.86 -46.70 28.94
N ILE A 282 11.56 -46.97 30.21
CA ILE A 282 12.44 -47.73 31.11
C ILE A 282 12.44 -49.22 30.75
N ASP A 283 11.27 -49.80 30.43
CA ASP A 283 11.17 -51.19 29.99
C ASP A 283 11.82 -51.39 28.60
N ALA A 284 11.81 -50.37 27.72
CA ALA A 284 12.42 -50.46 26.40
C ALA A 284 13.97 -50.40 26.44
N VAL A 285 14.56 -49.62 27.35
CA VAL A 285 16.03 -49.55 27.50
C VAL A 285 16.57 -50.80 28.21
N ILE A 286 15.84 -51.36 29.17
CA ILE A 286 16.17 -52.64 29.80
C ILE A 286 15.96 -53.80 28.82
N ALA A 287 14.89 -53.78 28.02
CA ALA A 287 14.68 -54.75 26.95
C ALA A 287 15.76 -54.65 25.86
N ALA A 288 16.20 -53.46 25.46
CA ALA A 288 17.31 -53.31 24.50
C ALA A 288 18.67 -53.77 25.06
N ALA A 289 18.81 -53.81 26.39
CA ALA A 289 19.98 -54.38 27.07
C ALA A 289 19.86 -55.90 27.32
N GLY A 290 18.68 -56.50 27.12
CA GLY A 290 18.40 -57.92 27.39
C GLY A 290 17.82 -58.72 26.20
N ALA A 291 17.48 -58.09 25.09
CA ALA A 291 16.88 -58.71 23.92
C ALA A 291 17.91 -58.89 22.80
N ASP A 292 18.88 -59.76 23.05
CA ASP A 292 19.61 -60.51 22.01
C ASP A 292 19.34 -62.02 22.19
N GLN A 293 18.09 -62.37 22.50
CA GLN A 293 17.61 -63.75 22.43
C GLN A 293 16.32 -63.82 21.61
N ASP A 294 16.42 -64.58 20.51
CA ASP A 294 15.36 -65.12 19.66
C ASP A 294 14.44 -64.14 18.92
N SER A 295 14.85 -63.75 17.72
CA SER A 295 13.98 -63.98 16.56
C SER A 295 14.82 -64.33 15.33
N ALA A 296 14.85 -65.62 15.05
CA ALA A 296 15.14 -66.17 13.75
C ALA A 296 14.07 -65.76 12.73
N ASP A 297 14.49 -65.61 11.48
CA ASP A 297 13.73 -65.72 10.23
C ASP A 297 12.27 -65.24 10.21
N ALA A 298 12.04 -64.09 9.57
CA ALA A 298 10.88 -63.89 8.71
C ALA A 298 11.20 -62.88 7.57
N ASP A 299 11.43 -63.40 6.38
CA ASP A 299 11.20 -62.73 5.09
C ASP A 299 10.02 -63.49 4.41
N PRO A 300 9.26 -62.97 3.41
CA PRO A 300 8.96 -61.62 2.93
C PRO A 300 7.42 -61.33 2.86
N ALA A 301 7.06 -60.10 2.46
CA ALA A 301 5.80 -59.72 1.79
C ALA A 301 4.44 -59.88 2.52
N ALA A 302 3.89 -58.73 2.96
CA ALA A 302 2.44 -58.49 2.97
C ALA A 302 2.15 -56.98 2.88
N ASP A 303 1.64 -56.57 1.72
CA ASP A 303 0.87 -55.32 1.55
C ASP A 303 -0.43 -55.42 2.36
N PRO A 304 -0.90 -54.31 2.96
CA PRO A 304 -2.22 -53.88 2.55
C PRO A 304 -2.33 -52.36 2.37
N THR A 305 -2.81 -51.99 1.19
CA THR A 305 -3.62 -50.82 0.89
C THR A 305 -4.46 -50.32 2.07
N LEU A 306 -4.39 -49.02 2.38
CA LEU A 306 -5.56 -48.23 2.78
C LEU A 306 -5.28 -46.74 2.57
N ASP A 307 -5.86 -46.27 1.47
CA ASP A 307 -6.25 -44.90 1.16
C ASP A 307 -7.02 -44.27 2.33
N LEU A 308 -6.72 -43.01 2.67
CA LEU A 308 -7.67 -41.96 3.06
C LEU A 308 -6.94 -40.67 3.49
N ASN A 309 -6.85 -39.74 2.55
CA ASN A 309 -6.61 -38.31 2.79
C ASN A 309 -7.69 -37.70 3.69
N PRO A 310 -7.34 -36.91 4.72
CA PRO A 310 -8.29 -36.05 5.41
C PRO A 310 -7.89 -34.58 5.22
N ASP A 311 -8.19 -33.98 4.05
CA ASP A 311 -8.07 -32.51 3.91
C ASP A 311 -8.94 -31.87 2.82
N LEU A 312 -10.06 -32.49 2.45
CA LEU A 312 -11.06 -31.90 1.55
C LEU A 312 -12.46 -31.97 2.17
N ALA A 313 -12.66 -31.30 3.30
CA ALA A 313 -13.98 -31.12 3.90
C ALA A 313 -14.16 -29.76 4.60
N ALA A 314 -13.47 -28.71 4.14
CA ALA A 314 -13.56 -27.38 4.73
C ALA A 314 -13.70 -26.23 3.71
N GLU A 315 -14.33 -26.47 2.55
CA GLU A 315 -14.63 -25.38 1.60
C GLU A 315 -15.94 -25.60 0.81
N ALA A 316 -17.04 -25.86 1.52
CA ALA A 316 -18.38 -25.90 0.94
C ALA A 316 -19.47 -25.28 1.85
N ALA A 317 -19.13 -24.25 2.63
CA ALA A 317 -20.08 -23.56 3.51
C ALA A 317 -19.96 -22.02 3.49
N ALA A 318 -19.59 -21.44 2.35
CA ALA A 318 -19.63 -19.99 2.14
C ALA A 318 -20.16 -19.65 0.74
N SER A 319 -21.40 -20.06 0.44
CA SER A 319 -22.16 -19.55 -0.71
C SER A 319 -23.63 -19.45 -0.36
N SER A 320 -23.99 -18.40 0.37
CA SER A 320 -25.37 -17.89 0.48
C SER A 320 -25.34 -16.37 0.35
N VAL A 321 -24.97 -15.88 -0.83
CA VAL A 321 -25.23 -14.48 -1.20
C VAL A 321 -26.71 -14.34 -1.47
N SER A 322 -27.38 -13.74 -0.49
CA SER A 322 -28.72 -13.15 -0.56
C SER A 322 -28.79 -12.16 -1.72
N MET A 323 -29.55 -12.50 -2.76
CA MET A 323 -30.04 -11.58 -3.79
C MET A 323 -31.54 -11.44 -3.58
N LEU A 324 -31.95 -10.37 -2.90
CA LEU A 324 -33.34 -9.91 -2.86
C LEU A 324 -33.40 -8.44 -3.33
N GLU A 325 -34.05 -8.29 -4.49
CA GLU A 325 -34.83 -7.15 -5.01
C GLU A 325 -34.17 -5.79 -5.34
N PRO A 326 -34.42 -5.29 -6.57
CA PRO A 326 -34.70 -3.89 -6.84
C PRO A 326 -36.22 -3.66 -7.00
N GLU A 327 -36.77 -2.68 -6.27
CA GLU A 327 -38.16 -2.23 -6.41
C GLU A 327 -38.46 -1.60 -7.80
N PRO A 328 -39.69 -1.76 -8.32
CA PRO A 328 -40.20 -1.09 -9.51
C PRO A 328 -40.74 0.34 -9.28
#